data_AF-A0A832UBE6-F1
#
_entry.id   AF-A0A832UBE6-F1
#
_cell.length_a   1.000
_cell.length_b   1.000
_cell.length_c   1.000
_cell.angle_alpha   90.00
_cell.angle_beta   90.00
_cell.angle_gamma   90.00
#
_symmetry.space_group_name_H-M   'P 1'
#
loop_
_entity.id
_entity.type
_entity.pdbx_description
1 polymer ?
#
loop_
_entity_poly.entity_id
_entity_poly.type
_entity_poly.pdbx_seq_one_letter_code
_entity_poly.pdbx_strand_id
1 'polypeptide(L)'
;MRTFSFFTLCLEVLRRTGISLFVTYWFVWVTLLIASLIILVAWNRKIDPHKILTLLVGLNIILDILAIAIWAIFPGTQWSIYRLGFSIVGTEAALAAVLFTLTLFGIFKRRKWGPFLAIAITVAQRVFGTYVFFPSPAIVVTLIWSSLIVYFAANDLNNSKLLPVIVPS
;
A
#
# COMPACT_ATOMS: atom_id res chain seq x y z
N MET A 1 -50.74 -4.78 -10.57
CA MET A 1 -49.99 -4.38 -9.36
C MET A 1 -49.12 -5.57 -8.93
N ARG A 2 -47.78 -5.44 -8.96
CA ARG A 2 -46.86 -6.48 -8.46
C ARG A 2 -46.60 -6.22 -6.98
N THR A 3 -47.08 -7.11 -6.11
CA THR A 3 -46.73 -7.13 -4.69
C THR A 3 -45.27 -7.57 -4.55
N PHE A 4 -44.36 -6.61 -4.47
CA PHE A 4 -42.98 -6.86 -4.05
C PHE A 4 -43.02 -7.26 -2.57
N SER A 5 -42.77 -8.53 -2.28
CA SER A 5 -42.70 -9.02 -0.91
C SER A 5 -41.46 -8.44 -0.22
N PHE A 6 -41.65 -7.88 0.98
CA PHE A 6 -40.59 -7.39 1.85
C PHE A 6 -39.47 -8.44 2.06
N PHE A 7 -39.82 -9.72 2.01
CA PHE A 7 -38.88 -10.83 2.12
C PHE A 7 -37.93 -10.93 0.91
N THR A 8 -38.42 -10.66 -0.29
CA THR A 8 -37.61 -10.63 -1.51
C THR A 8 -36.67 -9.42 -1.50
N LEU A 9 -37.14 -8.27 -1.00
CA LEU A 9 -36.31 -7.08 -0.80
C LEU A 9 -35.20 -7.33 0.23
N CYS A 10 -35.53 -8.00 1.34
CA CYS A 10 -34.57 -8.33 2.40
C CYS A 10 -33.50 -9.33 1.93
N LEU A 11 -33.90 -10.36 1.16
CA LEU A 11 -32.96 -11.30 0.51
C LEU A 11 -32.09 -10.63 -0.55
N GLU A 12 -32.63 -9.69 -1.33
CA GLU A 12 -31.86 -8.94 -2.33
C GLU A 12 -30.85 -8.00 -1.66
N VAL A 13 -31.24 -7.37 -0.55
CA VAL A 13 -30.36 -6.53 0.27
C VAL A 13 -29.27 -7.37 0.93
N LEU A 14 -29.60 -8.51 1.56
CA LEU A 14 -28.61 -9.44 2.15
C LEU A 14 -27.68 -10.06 1.11
N ARG A 15 -28.19 -10.38 -0.08
CA ARG A 15 -27.38 -10.91 -1.19
C ARG A 15 -26.42 -9.84 -1.72
N ARG A 16 -26.86 -8.58 -1.84
CA ARG A 16 -25.99 -7.47 -2.29
C ARG A 16 -24.99 -7.03 -1.21
N THR A 17 -25.36 -7.00 0.07
CA THR A 17 -24.46 -6.57 1.16
C THR A 17 -23.54 -7.68 1.65
N GLY A 18 -24.01 -8.93 1.70
CA GLY A 18 -23.24 -10.09 2.14
C GLY A 18 -22.08 -10.43 1.20
N ILE A 19 -22.28 -10.35 -0.11
CA ILE A 19 -21.21 -10.56 -1.11
C ILE A 19 -20.18 -9.44 -1.02
N SER A 20 -20.60 -8.18 -0.83
CA SER A 20 -19.70 -7.03 -0.70
C SER A 20 -18.82 -7.11 0.54
N LEU A 21 -19.38 -7.48 1.70
CA LEU A 21 -18.62 -7.64 2.94
C LEU A 21 -17.65 -8.82 2.80
N PHE A 22 -18.09 -9.97 2.31
CA PHE A 22 -17.26 -11.17 2.14
C PHE A 22 -16.03 -10.90 1.27
N VAL A 23 -16.19 -10.24 0.11
CA VAL A 23 -15.08 -9.89 -0.79
C VAL A 23 -14.10 -8.93 -0.13
N THR A 24 -14.60 -7.96 0.65
CA THR A 24 -13.75 -6.95 1.29
C THR A 24 -12.97 -7.53 2.47
N TYR A 25 -13.58 -8.41 3.27
CA TYR A 25 -12.90 -9.15 4.33
C TYR A 25 -11.85 -10.11 3.78
N TRP A 26 -12.12 -10.77 2.65
CA TRP A 26 -11.17 -11.68 2.03
C TRP A 26 -9.85 -10.99 1.65
N PHE A 27 -9.92 -9.77 1.10
CA PHE A 27 -8.73 -8.98 0.79
C PHE A 27 -7.86 -8.67 2.01
N VAL A 28 -8.48 -8.38 3.16
CA VAL A 28 -7.75 -8.12 4.42
C VAL A 28 -7.03 -9.38 4.88
N TRP A 29 -7.70 -10.54 4.87
CA TRP A 29 -7.10 -11.82 5.27
C TRP A 29 -5.97 -12.26 4.34
N VAL A 30 -6.13 -12.08 3.03
CA VAL A 30 -5.06 -12.36 2.05
C VAL A 30 -3.86 -11.46 2.28
N THR A 31 -4.07 -10.17 2.53
CA THR A 31 -2.96 -9.23 2.81
C THR A 31 -2.24 -9.60 4.10
N LEU A 32 -2.98 -9.93 5.16
CA LEU A 32 -2.40 -10.38 6.43
C LEU A 32 -1.58 -11.66 6.26
N LEU A 33 -2.07 -12.60 5.45
CA LEU A 33 -1.36 -13.84 5.16
C LEU A 33 -0.07 -13.56 4.37
N ILE A 34 -0.11 -12.70 3.35
CA ILE A 34 1.09 -12.30 2.59
C ILE A 34 2.08 -11.59 3.50
N ALA A 35 1.65 -10.63 4.32
CA ALA A 35 2.50 -9.91 5.25
C ALA A 35 3.17 -10.87 6.25
N SER A 36 2.39 -11.80 6.81
CA SER A 36 2.88 -12.81 7.74
C SER A 36 3.90 -13.74 7.08
N LEU A 37 3.66 -14.16 5.83
CA LEU A 37 4.62 -14.96 5.06
C LEU A 37 5.91 -14.20 4.78
N ILE A 38 5.83 -12.91 4.41
CA ILE A 38 7.01 -12.07 4.19
C ILE A 38 7.84 -11.98 5.47
N ILE A 39 7.20 -11.70 6.61
CA ILE A 39 7.87 -11.63 7.92
C ILE A 39 8.49 -12.98 8.30
N LEU A 40 7.73 -14.08 8.15
CA LEU A 40 8.18 -15.42 8.55
C LEU A 40 9.33 -15.91 7.67
N VAL A 41 9.29 -15.66 6.36
CA VAL A 41 10.39 -15.97 5.44
C VAL A 41 11.61 -15.11 5.74
N ALA A 42 11.42 -13.80 5.97
CA ALA A 42 12.50 -12.88 6.33
C ALA A 42 13.22 -13.33 7.61
N TRP A 43 12.45 -13.69 8.64
CA TRP A 43 12.94 -14.14 9.93
C TRP A 43 13.66 -15.49 9.83
N ASN A 44 13.02 -16.49 9.21
CA ASN A 44 13.55 -17.85 9.14
C ASN A 44 14.83 -17.93 8.29
N ARG A 45 14.92 -17.14 7.22
CA ARG A 45 16.08 -17.14 6.31
C ARG A 45 17.14 -16.08 6.62
N LYS A 46 16.98 -15.29 7.69
CA LYS A 46 17.86 -14.15 8.04
C LYS A 46 18.15 -13.27 6.82
N ILE A 47 17.13 -12.98 6.02
CA ILE A 47 17.30 -12.22 4.77
C ILE A 47 17.69 -10.78 5.13
N ASP A 48 18.67 -10.25 4.38
CA ASP A 48 19.12 -8.86 4.49
C ASP A 48 17.91 -7.90 4.38
N PRO A 49 17.61 -7.10 5.42
CA PRO A 49 16.51 -6.14 5.42
C PRO A 49 16.51 -5.23 4.20
N HIS A 50 17.70 -4.94 3.67
CA HIS A 50 17.89 -4.14 2.47
C HIS A 50 17.19 -4.74 1.24
N LYS A 51 17.30 -6.06 1.05
CA LYS A 51 16.70 -6.76 -0.10
C LYS A 51 15.18 -6.78 0.00
N ILE A 52 14.66 -6.98 1.20
CA ILE A 52 13.21 -6.97 1.44
C ILE A 52 12.65 -5.56 1.24
N LEU A 53 13.33 -4.54 1.76
CA LEU A 53 12.95 -3.15 1.54
C LEU A 53 12.92 -2.80 0.05
N THR A 54 13.95 -3.20 -0.70
CA THR A 54 14.01 -3.00 -2.17
C THR A 54 12.80 -3.64 -2.86
N LEU A 55 12.45 -4.87 -2.47
CA LEU A 55 11.30 -5.59 -3.01
C LEU A 55 9.96 -4.92 -2.64
N LEU A 56 9.79 -4.51 -1.39
CA LEU A 56 8.57 -3.85 -0.92
C LEU A 56 8.36 -2.50 -1.62
N VAL A 57 9.41 -1.68 -1.76
CA VAL A 57 9.34 -0.40 -2.47
C VAL A 57 9.07 -0.63 -3.96
N GLY A 58 9.72 -1.60 -4.59
CA GLY A 58 9.46 -1.97 -5.97
C GLY A 58 8.01 -2.41 -6.21
N LEU A 59 7.47 -3.25 -5.32
CA LEU A 59 6.06 -3.64 -5.36
C LEU A 59 5.12 -2.46 -5.12
N ASN A 60 5.47 -1.50 -4.25
CA ASN A 60 4.65 -0.31 -4.03
C ASN A 60 4.48 0.51 -5.31
N ILE A 61 5.56 0.71 -6.08
CA ILE A 61 5.51 1.41 -7.38
C ILE A 61 4.55 0.70 -8.34
N ILE A 62 4.63 -0.64 -8.42
CA ILE A 62 3.76 -1.44 -9.29
C ILE A 62 2.29 -1.29 -8.85
N LEU A 63 2.03 -1.34 -7.54
CA LEU A 63 0.68 -1.17 -6.99
C LEU A 63 0.11 0.22 -7.26
N ASP A 64 0.92 1.27 -7.14
CA ASP A 64 0.51 2.65 -7.45
C ASP A 64 0.14 2.79 -8.94
N ILE A 65 0.94 2.21 -9.85
CA ILE A 65 0.63 2.20 -11.30
C ILE A 65 -0.65 1.43 -11.60
N LEU A 66 -0.84 0.26 -10.97
CA LEU A 66 -2.06 -0.54 -11.13
C LEU A 66 -3.29 0.21 -10.60
N ALA A 67 -3.17 0.92 -9.47
CA ALA A 67 -4.24 1.73 -8.92
C ALA A 67 -4.67 2.83 -9.90
N ILE A 68 -3.72 3.54 -10.49
CA ILE A 68 -3.99 4.56 -11.53
C ILE A 68 -4.72 3.92 -12.72
N ALA A 69 -4.22 2.79 -13.23
CA ALA A 69 -4.83 2.11 -14.38
C ALA A 69 -6.27 1.64 -14.09
N ILE A 70 -6.50 1.06 -12.91
CA ILE A 70 -7.84 0.62 -12.48
C ILE A 70 -8.78 1.82 -12.39
N TRP A 71 -8.37 2.93 -11.78
CA TRP A 71 -9.21 4.13 -11.68
C TRP A 71 -9.45 4.83 -13.02
N ALA A 72 -8.52 4.72 -13.97
CA ALA A 72 -8.70 5.24 -15.32
C ALA A 72 -9.78 4.45 -16.09
N ILE A 73 -9.79 3.12 -15.94
CA ILE A 73 -10.78 2.24 -16.60
C ILE A 73 -12.14 2.31 -15.89
N PHE A 74 -12.12 2.40 -14.55
CA PHE A 74 -13.31 2.39 -13.70
C PHE A 74 -13.39 3.65 -12.83
N PRO A 75 -13.69 4.82 -13.39
CA PRO A 75 -13.76 6.06 -12.61
C PRO A 75 -14.83 6.03 -11.50
N GLY A 76 -15.84 5.17 -11.64
CA GLY A 76 -16.86 4.93 -10.62
C GLY A 76 -16.39 4.13 -9.40
N THR A 77 -15.19 3.56 -9.41
CA THR A 77 -14.59 2.85 -8.26
C THR A 77 -13.65 3.76 -7.44
N GLN A 78 -13.92 5.05 -7.41
CA GLN A 78 -13.29 5.99 -6.47
C GLN A 78 -14.01 5.89 -5.12
N TRP A 79 -13.54 4.99 -4.24
CA TRP A 79 -14.14 4.71 -2.94
C TRP A 79 -13.75 5.76 -1.88
N SER A 80 -13.92 7.06 -2.17
CA SER A 80 -13.63 8.13 -1.21
C SER A 80 -14.89 8.81 -0.69
N ILE A 81 -14.99 9.03 0.62
CA ILE A 81 -16.07 9.84 1.23
C ILE A 81 -16.10 11.24 0.60
N TYR A 82 -14.91 11.79 0.33
CA TYR A 82 -14.73 13.15 -0.17
C TYR A 82 -14.95 13.28 -1.69
N ARG A 83 -15.28 12.19 -2.40
CA ARG A 83 -15.44 12.15 -3.87
C ARG A 83 -14.29 12.84 -4.59
N LEU A 84 -13.07 12.58 -4.16
CA LEU A 84 -11.86 13.12 -4.79
C LEU A 84 -11.84 12.68 -6.25
N GLY A 85 -11.77 13.64 -7.17
CA GLY A 85 -11.76 13.36 -8.59
C GLY A 85 -10.51 12.58 -9.02
N PHE A 86 -10.63 11.86 -10.14
CA PHE A 86 -9.55 11.07 -10.75
C PHE A 86 -8.24 11.85 -10.86
N SER A 87 -8.32 13.14 -11.24
CA SER A 87 -7.16 14.01 -11.39
C SER A 87 -6.36 14.15 -10.10
N ILE A 88 -7.01 14.24 -8.94
CA ILE A 88 -6.34 14.43 -7.65
C ILE A 88 -5.68 13.13 -7.22
N VAL A 89 -6.45 12.04 -7.18
CA VAL A 89 -5.96 10.74 -6.68
C VAL A 89 -4.94 10.13 -7.65
N GLY A 90 -5.14 10.29 -8.95
CA GLY A 90 -4.20 9.85 -9.99
C GLY A 90 -2.89 10.65 -9.98
N THR A 91 -2.96 11.97 -9.77
CA THR A 91 -1.74 12.80 -9.65
C THR A 91 -0.95 12.44 -8.40
N GLU A 92 -1.64 12.20 -7.27
CA GLU A 92 -0.96 11.78 -6.04
C GLU A 92 -0.27 10.43 -6.21
N ALA A 93 -0.96 9.43 -6.76
CA ALA A 93 -0.37 8.12 -7.02
C ALA A 93 0.81 8.21 -8.00
N ALA A 94 0.73 9.07 -9.03
CA ALA A 94 1.82 9.28 -9.97
C ALA A 94 3.03 9.95 -9.29
N LEU A 95 2.81 10.96 -8.45
CA LEU A 95 3.86 11.60 -7.66
C LEU A 95 4.49 10.61 -6.68
N ALA A 96 3.68 9.81 -5.99
CA ALA A 96 4.16 8.76 -5.09
C ALA A 96 5.04 7.75 -5.84
N ALA A 97 4.61 7.26 -7.01
CA ALA A 97 5.40 6.34 -7.82
C ALA A 97 6.75 6.93 -8.26
N VAL A 98 6.80 8.20 -8.65
CA VAL A 98 8.04 8.90 -9.00
C VAL A 98 8.97 9.02 -7.78
N LEU A 99 8.43 9.44 -6.64
CA LEU A 99 9.20 9.58 -5.41
C LEU A 99 9.71 8.22 -4.88
N PHE A 100 8.90 7.16 -4.96
CA PHE A 100 9.35 5.80 -4.65
C PHE A 100 10.37 5.27 -5.65
N THR A 101 10.32 5.69 -6.92
CA THR A 101 11.37 5.35 -7.90
C THR A 101 12.71 5.99 -7.52
N LEU A 102 12.72 7.27 -7.12
CA LEU A 102 13.92 7.93 -6.60
C LEU A 102 14.43 7.24 -5.32
N THR A 103 13.50 6.87 -4.45
CA THR A 103 13.79 6.12 -3.22
C THR A 103 14.42 4.77 -3.53
N LEU A 104 13.88 4.03 -4.50
CA LEU A 104 14.41 2.74 -4.95
C LEU A 104 15.83 2.88 -5.50
N PHE A 105 16.11 3.96 -6.24
CA PHE A 105 17.48 4.26 -6.69
C PHE A 105 18.42 4.50 -5.51
N GLY A 106 17.99 5.26 -4.50
CA GLY A 106 18.75 5.49 -3.27
C GLY A 106 19.04 4.22 -2.50
N ILE A 107 18.03 3.36 -2.35
CA ILE A 107 18.16 2.03 -1.73
C ILE A 107 19.13 1.17 -2.55
N PHE A 108 18.95 1.05 -3.86
CA PHE A 108 19.83 0.24 -4.72
C PHE A 108 21.31 0.68 -4.64
N LYS A 109 21.55 1.98 -4.47
CA LYS A 109 22.91 2.55 -4.26
C LYS A 109 23.37 2.49 -2.80
N ARG A 110 22.65 1.82 -1.91
CA ARG A 110 22.92 1.70 -0.46
C ARG A 110 23.14 3.05 0.22
N ARG A 111 22.41 4.08 -0.21
CA ARG A 111 22.49 5.42 0.37
C ARG A 111 21.49 5.52 1.52
N LYS A 112 21.94 6.07 2.65
CA LYS A 112 21.10 6.25 3.86
C LYS A 112 19.86 7.11 3.62
N TRP A 113 19.90 8.03 2.65
CA TRP A 113 18.74 8.83 2.29
C TRP A 113 17.62 7.99 1.64
N GLY A 114 17.93 6.85 1.01
CA GLY A 114 16.94 5.96 0.38
C GLY A 114 15.93 5.43 1.40
N PRO A 115 16.35 4.68 2.42
CA PRO A 115 15.43 4.22 3.47
C PRO A 115 14.72 5.36 4.22
N PHE A 116 15.38 6.51 4.41
CA PHE A 116 14.74 7.69 5.03
C PHE A 116 13.58 8.23 4.17
N LEU A 117 13.80 8.37 2.86
CA LEU A 117 12.75 8.75 1.92
C LEU A 117 11.62 7.72 1.88
N ALA A 118 11.95 6.42 1.94
CA ALA A 118 10.94 5.37 1.97
C ALA A 118 9.97 5.58 3.15
N ILE A 119 10.49 5.88 4.35
CA ILE A 119 9.67 6.18 5.52
C ILE A 119 8.84 7.45 5.29
N ALA A 120 9.48 8.55 4.91
CA ALA A 120 8.82 9.85 4.76
C ALA A 120 7.67 9.80 3.74
N ILE A 121 7.93 9.23 2.56
CA ILE A 121 6.93 9.11 1.48
C ILE A 121 5.81 8.16 1.91
N THR A 122 6.13 7.02 2.52
CA THR A 122 5.13 6.06 2.99
C THR A 122 4.17 6.70 4.01
N VAL A 123 4.70 7.49 4.95
CA VAL A 123 3.88 8.20 5.93
C VAL A 123 3.00 9.25 5.26
N ALA A 124 3.56 10.07 4.36
CA ALA A 124 2.81 11.07 3.61
C ALA A 124 1.66 10.45 2.78
N GLN A 125 1.94 9.35 2.06
CA GLN A 125 0.95 8.61 1.28
C GLN A 125 -0.15 8.02 2.17
N ARG A 126 0.13 7.70 3.44
CA ARG A 126 -0.90 7.23 4.37
C ARG A 126 -1.77 8.33 4.93
N VAL A 127 -1.21 9.51 5.19
CA VAL A 127 -2.01 10.69 5.51
C VAL A 127 -3.00 10.96 4.37
N PHE A 128 -2.54 10.98 3.12
CA PHE A 128 -3.42 11.12 1.95
C PHE A 128 -4.42 9.96 1.82
N GLY A 129 -3.93 8.73 1.97
CA GLY A 129 -4.74 7.52 1.91
C GLY A 129 -5.87 7.48 2.93
N THR A 130 -5.77 8.16 4.07
CA THR A 130 -6.90 8.28 5.01
C THR A 130 -8.08 9.05 4.39
N TYR A 131 -7.84 10.07 3.57
CA TYR A 131 -8.90 10.79 2.87
C TYR A 131 -9.49 9.98 1.71
N VAL A 132 -8.70 9.09 1.10
CA VAL A 132 -9.15 8.26 -0.02
C VAL A 132 -9.90 7.03 0.46
N PHE A 133 -9.41 6.35 1.50
CA PHE A 133 -9.87 5.02 1.89
C PHE A 133 -10.60 4.97 3.23
N PHE A 134 -10.68 6.03 4.03
CA PHE A 134 -11.51 5.97 5.25
C PHE A 134 -13.00 6.10 4.88
N PRO A 135 -13.93 5.28 5.44
CA PRO A 135 -13.77 4.26 6.47
C PRO A 135 -13.86 2.84 5.85
N SER A 136 -13.11 2.59 4.78
CA SER A 136 -13.04 1.31 4.08
C SER A 136 -11.99 0.39 4.72
N PRO A 137 -12.22 -0.93 4.75
CA PRO A 137 -11.22 -1.92 5.18
C PRO A 137 -9.92 -1.88 4.35
N ALA A 138 -9.94 -1.28 3.16
CA ALA A 138 -8.73 -1.01 2.37
C ALA A 138 -7.68 -0.20 3.16
N ILE A 139 -8.10 0.65 4.10
CA ILE A 139 -7.17 1.39 4.97
C ILE A 139 -6.30 0.44 5.78
N VAL A 140 -6.84 -0.68 6.27
CA VAL A 140 -6.10 -1.68 7.07
C VAL A 140 -5.01 -2.33 6.23
N VAL A 141 -5.34 -2.73 4.99
CA VAL A 141 -4.40 -3.31 4.02
C VAL A 141 -3.23 -2.36 3.77
N THR A 142 -3.55 -1.10 3.48
CA THR A 142 -2.54 -0.08 3.20
C THR A 142 -1.66 0.23 4.42
N LEU A 143 -2.23 0.24 5.64
CA LEU A 143 -1.50 0.42 6.89
C LEU A 143 -0.54 -0.73 7.19
N ILE A 144 -0.97 -1.99 7.00
CA ILE A 144 -0.09 -3.16 7.15
C ILE A 144 1.10 -3.05 6.20
N TRP A 145 0.82 -2.75 4.92
CA TRP A 145 1.85 -2.61 3.90
C TRP A 145 2.87 -1.52 4.25
N SER A 146 2.39 -0.35 4.68
CA SER A 146 3.25 0.74 5.12
C SER A 146 4.07 0.41 6.34
N SER A 147 3.50 -0.32 7.29
CA SER A 147 4.21 -0.76 8.49
C SER A 147 5.39 -1.67 8.13
N LEU A 148 5.23 -2.54 7.13
CA LEU A 148 6.33 -3.37 6.61
C LEU A 148 7.45 -2.51 6.00
N ILE A 149 7.11 -1.56 5.13
CA ILE A 149 8.11 -0.66 4.51
C ILE A 149 8.86 0.12 5.59
N VAL A 150 8.14 0.72 6.55
CA VAL A 150 8.76 1.51 7.64
C VAL A 150 9.64 0.62 8.51
N TYR A 151 9.19 -0.58 8.88
CA TYR A 151 9.96 -1.54 9.68
C TYR A 151 11.27 -1.94 9.00
N PHE A 152 11.21 -2.38 7.73
CA PHE A 152 12.41 -2.79 7.01
C PHE A 152 13.33 -1.61 6.68
N ALA A 153 12.79 -0.41 6.44
CA ALA A 153 13.58 0.81 6.25
C ALA A 153 14.32 1.22 7.54
N ALA A 154 13.65 1.16 8.69
CA ALA A 154 14.28 1.46 9.98
C ALA A 154 15.40 0.45 10.29
N ASN A 155 15.16 -0.84 10.03
CA ASN A 155 16.20 -1.87 10.20
C ASN A 155 17.37 -1.67 9.23
N ASP A 156 17.12 -1.28 7.98
CA ASP A 156 18.17 -0.98 7.01
C ASP A 156 19.03 0.21 7.46
N LEU A 157 18.42 1.28 8.01
CA LEU A 157 19.13 2.42 8.58
C LEU A 157 20.03 2.03 9.76
N ASN A 158 19.52 1.19 10.66
CA ASN A 158 20.26 0.72 11.83
C ASN A 158 21.44 -0.19 11.45
N ASN A 159 21.27 -1.01 10.41
CA ASN A 159 22.30 -1.92 9.90
C ASN A 159 23.31 -1.23 8.97
N SER A 160 22.99 -0.05 8.42
CA SER A 160 23.85 0.76 7.53
C SER A 160 25.07 1.40 8.21
N LYS A 161 25.42 0.99 9.44
CA LYS A 161 26.63 1.44 10.15
C LYS A 161 27.95 0.86 9.57
N LEU A 162 27.92 0.08 8.50
CA LEU A 162 29.10 -0.68 8.01
C LEU A 162 29.83 -0.15 6.77
N LEU A 163 29.47 1.00 6.20
CA LEU A 163 30.30 1.59 5.14
C LEU A 163 30.69 3.03 5.53
N PRO A 164 31.98 3.28 5.86
CA PRO A 164 32.45 4.64 5.99
C PRO A 164 32.18 5.36 4.68
N VAL A 165 31.61 6.56 4.79
CA VAL A 165 31.51 7.49 3.68
C VAL A 165 32.95 7.79 3.27
N ILE A 166 33.42 7.18 2.19
CA ILE A 166 34.65 7.61 1.53
C ILE A 166 34.31 8.98 0.95
N VAL A 167 34.65 10.04 1.69
CA VAL A 167 34.65 11.40 1.18
C VAL A 167 35.87 11.48 0.26
N PRO A 168 35.72 11.64 -1.06
CA PRO A 168 36.86 11.95 -1.89
C PRO A 168 37.39 13.32 -1.46
N SER A 169 38.63 13.33 -0.96
CA SER A 169 39.44 14.52 -0.69
C SER A 169 39.79 15.23 -1.99
#